data_AF-A0A0F9G123-F1
#
_entry.id   AF-A0A0F9G123-F1
#
_cell.length_a   1.000
_cell.length_b   1.000
_cell.length_c   1.000
_cell.angle_alpha   90.00
_cell.angle_beta   90.00
_cell.angle_gamma   90.00
#
_symmetry.space_group_name_H-M   'P 1'
#
loop_
_entity.id
_entity.type
_entity.pdbx_description
1 polymer ?
#
loop_
_entity_poly.entity_id
_entity_poly.type
_entity_poly.pdbx_seq_one_letter_code
_entity_poly.pdbx_strand_id
1 'polypeptide(L)'
;RGERPIYERLVFNKIRNENDRIRLIYSDRASTRAKRMKGGGGIPPPRVDYPLKDDWRYIRKEFLDAKNATKKEKIKLYQEAAMEVIKSDYWEASLKLWGTQLIERSAKGDSFGITSASKATAVRINIHLYKQLHYDDVLDDLDTDDEWID
;
A
#
# COMPACT_ATOMS: atom_id res chain seq x y z
N ARG A 1 4.88 13.28 3.09
CA ARG A 1 3.75 12.42 3.52
C ARG A 1 2.48 12.89 2.81
N GLY A 2 1.52 12.01 2.60
CA GLY A 2 0.20 12.38 2.09
C GLY A 2 -0.83 11.28 2.32
N GLU A 3 -2.07 11.62 2.02
CA GLU A 3 -3.25 10.78 2.16
C GLU A 3 -4.05 10.81 0.86
N ARG A 4 -4.70 9.69 0.54
CA ARG A 4 -5.63 9.62 -0.59
C ARG A 4 -6.82 8.75 -0.23
N PRO A 5 -8.03 9.31 -0.09
CA PRO A 5 -9.23 8.51 0.12
C PRO A 5 -9.44 7.48 -0.99
N ILE A 6 -9.96 6.31 -0.60
CA ILE A 6 -10.48 5.30 -1.52
C ILE A 6 -11.93 5.69 -1.81
N TYR A 7 -12.10 6.67 -2.71
CA TYR A 7 -13.41 7.25 -3.02
C TYR A 7 -14.45 6.21 -3.40
N GLU A 8 -14.06 5.18 -4.14
CA GLU A 8 -14.93 4.07 -4.53
C GLU A 8 -15.48 3.34 -3.29
N ARG A 9 -14.66 3.09 -2.27
CA ARG A 9 -15.10 2.48 -1.01
C ARG A 9 -16.00 3.40 -0.22
N LEU A 10 -15.64 4.68 -0.10
CA LEU A 10 -16.45 5.66 0.62
C LEU A 10 -17.85 5.82 -0.01
N VAL A 11 -17.93 5.89 -1.34
CA VAL A 11 -19.20 5.94 -2.07
C VAL A 11 -19.97 4.64 -1.89
N PHE A 12 -19.33 3.48 -2.01
CA PHE A 12 -19.96 2.18 -1.77
C PHE A 12 -20.59 2.10 -0.38
N ASN A 13 -19.84 2.48 0.66
CA ASN A 13 -20.32 2.47 2.04
C ASN A 13 -21.53 3.40 2.22
N LYS A 14 -21.49 4.59 1.62
CA LYS A 14 -22.62 5.52 1.67
C LYS A 14 -23.89 4.89 1.07
N ILE A 15 -23.79 4.33 -0.14
CA ILE A 15 -24.94 3.71 -0.81
C ILE A 15 -25.43 2.49 -0.04
N ARG A 16 -24.51 1.63 0.46
CA ARG A 16 -24.83 0.47 1.30
C ARG A 16 -25.61 0.88 2.55
N ASN A 17 -25.17 1.92 3.23
CA ASN A 17 -25.78 2.36 4.49
C ASN A 17 -27.14 3.05 4.29
N GLU A 18 -27.36 3.67 3.13
CA GLU A 18 -28.64 4.29 2.77
C GLU A 18 -29.67 3.27 2.21
N ASN A 19 -29.26 2.04 1.91
CA ASN A 19 -30.11 1.03 1.25
C ASN A 19 -29.96 -0.35 1.90
N ASP A 20 -30.74 -0.61 2.94
CA ASP A 20 -30.78 -1.89 3.67
C ASP A 20 -31.41 -3.06 2.88
N ARG A 21 -32.23 -2.76 1.88
CA ARG A 21 -32.96 -3.75 1.06
C ARG A 21 -32.19 -4.30 -0.14
N ILE A 22 -31.01 -3.74 -0.44
CA ILE A 22 -30.22 -4.12 -1.62
C ILE A 22 -28.90 -4.73 -1.16
N ARG A 23 -28.63 -5.97 -1.58
CA ARG A 23 -27.33 -6.60 -1.36
C ARG A 23 -26.32 -6.04 -2.35
N LEU A 24 -25.38 -5.24 -1.85
CA LEU A 24 -24.27 -4.70 -2.63
C LEU A 24 -22.98 -5.46 -2.31
N ILE A 25 -22.17 -5.72 -3.34
CA ILE A 25 -20.84 -6.34 -3.20
C ILE A 25 -19.81 -5.33 -3.71
N TYR A 26 -18.81 -5.03 -2.87
CA TYR A 26 -17.72 -4.14 -3.26
C TYR A 26 -16.76 -4.87 -4.22
N SER A 27 -16.29 -4.17 -5.25
CA SER A 27 -15.27 -4.67 -6.18
C SER A 27 -14.26 -3.57 -6.45
N ASP A 28 -12.97 -3.88 -6.27
CA ASP A 28 -11.89 -2.94 -6.51
C ASP A 28 -11.44 -2.96 -7.97
N ARG A 29 -11.64 -1.86 -8.69
CA ARG A 29 -11.24 -1.71 -10.10
C ARG A 29 -9.96 -0.89 -10.28
N ALA A 30 -9.56 -0.11 -9.27
CA ALA A 30 -8.59 0.98 -9.42
C ALA A 30 -7.22 0.72 -8.76
N SER A 31 -6.98 -0.48 -8.21
CA SER A 31 -5.67 -0.89 -7.67
C SER A 31 -4.54 -0.81 -8.72
N THR A 32 -4.87 -0.93 -10.01
CA THR A 32 -3.97 -0.73 -11.15
C THR A 32 -4.55 0.27 -12.17
N ARG A 33 -3.68 0.94 -12.94
CA ARG A 33 -4.13 1.86 -13.99
C ARG A 33 -4.55 1.08 -15.24
N ALA A 34 -5.81 1.18 -15.64
CA ALA A 34 -6.32 0.53 -16.86
C ALA A 34 -5.75 1.11 -18.17
N LYS A 35 -5.32 2.39 -18.16
CA LYS A 35 -4.73 3.06 -19.33
C LYS A 35 -3.32 3.55 -19.00
N ARG A 36 -2.40 3.38 -19.96
CA ARG A 36 -1.06 3.97 -19.90
C ARG A 36 -1.20 5.49 -19.98
N MET A 37 -0.74 6.21 -18.96
CA MET A 37 -0.70 7.67 -19.03
C MET A 37 0.38 8.09 -20.03
N LYS A 38 0.03 8.93 -21.00
CA LYS A 38 1.01 9.67 -21.81
C LYS A 38 1.54 10.81 -20.95
N GLY A 39 2.65 10.63 -20.25
CA GLY A 39 3.30 11.71 -19.51
C GLY A 39 4.44 11.30 -18.59
N GLY A 40 5.46 12.17 -18.53
CA GLY A 40 6.53 12.18 -17.54
C GLY A 40 7.76 11.33 -17.88
N GLY A 41 8.75 11.91 -18.58
CA GLY A 41 10.05 11.28 -18.83
C GLY A 41 11.00 11.27 -17.61
N GLY A 42 10.50 11.60 -16.42
CA GLY A 42 11.30 11.70 -15.20
C GLY A 42 11.29 10.41 -14.40
N ILE A 43 12.35 10.18 -13.61
CA ILE A 43 12.42 9.07 -12.67
C ILE A 43 11.36 9.31 -11.58
N PRO A 44 10.39 8.41 -11.40
CA PRO A 44 9.40 8.58 -10.36
C PRO A 44 10.10 8.53 -8.99
N PRO A 45 9.87 9.54 -8.13
CA PRO A 45 10.46 9.57 -6.80
C PRO A 45 10.00 8.39 -5.94
N PRO A 46 10.87 7.88 -5.07
CA PRO A 46 10.55 6.79 -4.15
C PRO A 46 9.33 7.10 -3.30
N ARG A 47 8.36 6.18 -3.34
CA ARG A 47 7.10 6.28 -2.61
C ARG A 47 6.75 4.92 -2.05
N VAL A 48 6.45 4.87 -0.76
CA VAL A 48 5.89 3.70 -0.08
C VAL A 48 4.48 4.06 0.36
N ASP A 49 3.52 3.23 -0.04
CA ASP A 49 2.11 3.36 0.30
C ASP A 49 1.74 2.30 1.34
N TYR A 50 0.92 2.69 2.31
CA TYR A 50 0.31 1.82 3.30
C TYR A 50 -1.21 2.02 3.25
N PRO A 51 -1.94 1.10 2.60
CA PRO A 51 -3.40 1.12 2.55
C PRO A 51 -4.03 0.88 3.93
N LEU A 52 -5.01 1.72 4.27
CA LEU A 52 -5.97 1.50 5.35
C LEU A 52 -7.33 1.09 4.73
N LYS A 53 -8.36 0.94 5.57
CA LYS A 53 -9.71 0.56 5.11
C LYS A 53 -10.31 1.59 4.15
N ASP A 54 -10.18 2.88 4.46
CA ASP A 54 -10.88 3.97 3.75
C ASP A 54 -9.98 4.88 2.90
N ASP A 55 -8.67 4.78 3.08
CA ASP A 55 -7.70 5.65 2.45
C ASP A 55 -6.32 5.00 2.31
N TRP A 56 -5.47 5.59 1.48
CA TRP A 56 -4.06 5.22 1.35
C TRP A 56 -3.20 6.31 1.98
N ARG A 57 -2.41 5.93 2.97
CA ARG A 57 -1.33 6.77 3.49
C ARG A 57 -0.08 6.51 2.67
N TYR A 58 0.71 7.54 2.39
CA TYR A 58 1.98 7.36 1.69
C TYR A 58 3.07 8.29 2.16
N ILE A 59 4.29 7.78 2.14
CA ILE A 59 5.51 8.54 2.30
C ILE A 59 6.22 8.58 0.95
N ARG A 60 6.46 9.79 0.45
CA ARG A 60 7.20 10.06 -0.79
C ARG A 60 8.44 10.86 -0.42
N LYS A 61 9.58 10.43 -0.94
CA LYS A 61 10.88 11.08 -0.77
C LYS A 61 11.31 11.63 -2.13
N GLU A 62 11.85 12.84 -2.14
CA GLU A 62 12.33 13.48 -3.37
C GLU A 62 13.83 13.26 -3.54
N PHE A 63 14.26 13.18 -4.80
CA PHE A 63 15.69 13.24 -5.11
C PHE A 63 16.21 14.66 -4.92
N LEU A 64 17.48 14.79 -4.52
CA LEU A 64 18.13 16.10 -4.51
C LEU A 64 18.37 16.59 -5.95
N ASP A 65 18.78 15.68 -6.83
CA ASP A 65 18.88 15.92 -8.28
C ASP A 65 18.30 14.72 -9.03
N ALA A 66 17.04 14.85 -9.47
CA ALA A 66 16.34 13.80 -10.20
C ALA A 66 16.98 13.44 -11.55
N LYS A 67 17.79 14.33 -12.16
CA LYS A 67 18.43 14.06 -13.46
C LYS A 67 19.64 13.14 -13.31
N ASN A 68 20.34 13.24 -12.18
CA ASN A 68 21.55 12.47 -11.88
C ASN A 68 21.33 11.42 -10.77
N ALA A 69 20.07 11.10 -10.46
CA ALA A 69 19.72 10.18 -9.39
C ALA A 69 20.31 8.78 -9.60
N THR A 70 21.04 8.29 -8.59
CA THR A 70 21.66 6.96 -8.65
C THR A 70 20.72 5.87 -8.15
N LYS A 71 20.97 4.61 -8.56
CA LYS A 71 20.26 3.45 -8.01
C LYS A 71 20.42 3.34 -6.48
N LYS A 72 21.60 3.66 -5.95
CA LYS A 72 21.90 3.62 -4.51
C LYS A 72 21.10 4.67 -3.75
N GLU A 73 21.06 5.90 -4.25
CA GLU A 73 20.22 6.97 -3.68
C GLU A 73 18.74 6.58 -3.70
N LYS A 74 18.25 6.06 -4.83
CA LYS A 74 16.86 5.59 -4.95
C LYS A 74 16.50 4.55 -3.89
N ILE A 75 17.36 3.54 -3.68
CA ILE A 75 17.15 2.50 -2.66
C ILE A 75 17.16 3.12 -1.26
N LYS A 76 18.10 4.02 -0.97
CA LYS A 76 18.17 4.74 0.31
C LYS A 76 16.88 5.52 0.59
N LEU A 77 16.34 6.23 -0.40
CA LEU A 77 15.10 6.98 -0.27
C LEU A 77 13.87 6.05 -0.08
N TYR A 78 13.84 4.86 -0.68
CA TYR A 78 12.82 3.85 -0.35
C TYR A 78 12.95 3.34 1.09
N GLN A 79 14.18 3.10 1.56
CA GLN A 79 14.44 2.72 2.94
C GLN A 79 13.94 3.80 3.91
N GLU A 80 14.28 5.06 3.68
CA GLU A 80 13.82 6.20 4.50
C GLU A 80 12.30 6.34 4.51
N ALA A 81 11.65 6.15 3.34
CA ALA A 81 10.20 6.15 3.25
C ALA A 81 9.57 5.01 4.06
N ALA A 82 10.13 3.79 3.96
CA ALA A 82 9.65 2.63 4.69
C ALA A 82 9.83 2.77 6.22
N MET A 83 10.96 3.32 6.67
CA MET A 83 11.18 3.63 8.08
C MET A 83 10.14 4.60 8.63
N GLU A 84 9.77 5.63 7.87
CA GLU A 84 8.74 6.58 8.27
C GLU A 84 7.34 5.97 8.29
N VAL A 85 7.03 5.05 7.35
CA VAL A 85 5.78 4.27 7.38
C VAL A 85 5.71 3.42 8.65
N ILE A 86 6.75 2.68 9.01
CA ILE A 86 6.74 1.81 10.22
C ILE A 86 6.62 2.62 11.51
N LYS A 87 7.16 3.84 11.54
CA LYS A 87 7.06 4.75 12.70
C LYS A 87 5.73 5.50 12.78
N SER A 88 4.85 5.34 11.80
CA SER A 88 3.57 6.02 11.80
C SER A 88 2.61 5.42 12.83
N ASP A 89 1.69 6.25 13.30
CA ASP A 89 0.62 5.91 14.24
C ASP A 89 -0.40 4.91 13.67
N TYR A 90 -0.48 4.81 12.35
CA TYR A 90 -1.38 3.90 11.64
C TYR A 90 -0.71 2.59 11.21
N TRP A 91 0.55 2.33 11.58
CA TRP A 91 1.23 1.08 11.26
C TRP A 91 0.76 -0.06 12.17
N GLU A 92 0.14 -1.08 11.57
CA GLU A 92 -0.29 -2.28 12.29
C GLU A 92 0.81 -3.33 12.27
N ALA A 93 1.58 -3.44 13.36
CA ALA A 93 2.71 -4.35 13.45
C ALA A 93 2.32 -5.84 13.49
N SER A 94 1.09 -6.16 13.92
CA SER A 94 0.53 -7.53 13.93
C SER A 94 0.16 -8.02 12.54
N LEU A 95 -0.10 -7.12 11.58
CA LEU A 95 -0.48 -7.50 10.23
C LEU A 95 0.73 -8.02 9.45
N LYS A 96 0.85 -9.35 9.29
CA LYS A 96 2.03 -10.01 8.67
C LYS A 96 1.86 -10.41 7.20
N LEU A 97 1.33 -9.51 6.38
CA LEU A 97 1.22 -9.72 4.93
C LEU A 97 2.59 -9.61 4.23
N TRP A 98 2.75 -10.26 3.08
CA TRP A 98 3.95 -10.11 2.23
C TRP A 98 4.32 -8.63 2.00
N GLY A 99 3.33 -7.77 1.74
CA GLY A 99 3.55 -6.34 1.53
C GLY A 99 4.11 -5.63 2.77
N THR A 100 3.59 -5.94 3.95
CA THR A 100 4.08 -5.38 5.23
C THR A 100 5.50 -5.86 5.54
N GLN A 101 5.79 -7.14 5.36
CA GLN A 101 7.13 -7.71 5.51
C GLN A 101 8.12 -7.07 4.53
N LEU A 102 7.69 -6.75 3.30
CA LEU A 102 8.54 -6.06 2.34
C LEU A 102 8.84 -4.61 2.76
N ILE A 103 7.88 -3.91 3.38
CA ILE A 103 8.12 -2.60 4.00
C ILE A 103 9.12 -2.73 5.16
N GLU A 104 8.96 -3.71 6.05
CA GLU A 104 9.90 -4.00 7.15
C GLU A 104 11.32 -4.27 6.64
N ARG A 105 11.47 -5.12 5.61
CA ARG A 105 12.76 -5.39 4.96
C ARG A 105 13.37 -4.13 4.32
N SER A 106 12.54 -3.31 3.67
CA SER A 106 12.99 -2.05 3.08
C SER A 106 13.55 -1.10 4.13
N ALA A 107 12.87 -0.97 5.27
CA ALA A 107 13.32 -0.11 6.37
C ALA A 107 14.67 -0.56 6.96
N LYS A 108 14.96 -1.86 6.93
CA LYS A 108 16.26 -2.44 7.32
C LYS A 108 17.35 -2.26 6.26
N GLY A 109 17.04 -1.71 5.09
CA GLY A 109 17.99 -1.54 3.98
C GLY A 109 18.30 -2.83 3.23
N ASP A 110 17.44 -3.84 3.34
CA ASP A 110 17.59 -5.12 2.64
C ASP A 110 17.48 -4.92 1.11
N SER A 111 18.41 -5.52 0.37
CA SER A 111 18.46 -5.45 -1.10
C SER A 111 17.23 -6.07 -1.77
N PHE A 112 16.54 -6.99 -1.10
CA PHE A 112 15.29 -7.60 -1.54
C PHE A 112 14.03 -6.81 -1.14
N GLY A 113 14.17 -5.67 -0.45
CA GLY A 113 13.07 -4.76 -0.15
C GLY A 113 12.48 -4.08 -1.39
N ILE A 114 11.78 -2.96 -1.18
CA ILE A 114 11.20 -2.10 -2.20
C ILE A 114 12.33 -1.27 -2.83
N THR A 115 12.57 -1.48 -4.12
CA THR A 115 13.65 -0.82 -4.87
C THR A 115 13.16 -0.11 -6.13
N SER A 116 11.87 -0.24 -6.45
CA SER A 116 11.25 0.29 -7.66
C SER A 116 9.79 0.67 -7.43
N ALA A 117 9.27 1.55 -8.29
CA ALA A 117 7.87 1.96 -8.24
C ALA A 117 6.90 0.81 -8.55
N SER A 118 7.32 -0.15 -9.39
CA SER A 118 6.54 -1.36 -9.67
C SER A 118 6.42 -2.24 -8.42
N LYS A 119 7.50 -2.44 -7.68
CA LYS A 119 7.48 -3.23 -6.44
C LYS A 119 6.69 -2.54 -5.33
N ALA A 120 6.83 -1.21 -5.21
CA ALA A 120 6.00 -0.42 -4.31
C ALA A 120 4.50 -0.54 -4.65
N THR A 121 4.17 -0.55 -5.94
CA THR A 121 2.79 -0.76 -6.41
C THR A 121 2.28 -2.15 -6.05
N ALA A 122 3.09 -3.20 -6.23
CA ALA A 122 2.71 -4.56 -5.85
C ALA A 122 2.45 -4.69 -4.34
N VAL A 123 3.33 -4.11 -3.51
CA VAL A 123 3.16 -4.04 -2.05
C VAL A 123 1.82 -3.39 -1.68
N ARG A 124 1.54 -2.22 -2.28
CA ARG A 124 0.29 -1.52 -2.05
C ARG A 124 -0.93 -2.37 -2.41
N ILE A 125 -0.91 -3.02 -3.57
CA ILE A 125 -2.03 -3.84 -4.04
C ILE A 125 -2.25 -5.02 -3.08
N ASN A 126 -1.18 -5.70 -2.66
CA ASN A 126 -1.28 -6.81 -1.72
C ASN A 126 -1.97 -6.40 -0.40
N ILE A 127 -1.51 -5.33 0.23
CA ILE A 127 -2.11 -4.85 1.49
C ILE A 127 -3.55 -4.37 1.26
N HIS A 128 -3.79 -3.62 0.17
CA HIS A 128 -5.11 -3.08 -0.17
C HIS A 128 -6.14 -4.19 -0.35
N LEU A 129 -5.85 -5.21 -1.16
CA LEU A 129 -6.79 -6.29 -1.41
C LEU A 129 -7.16 -7.03 -0.13
N TYR A 130 -6.18 -7.30 0.75
CA TYR A 130 -6.45 -7.90 2.05
C TYR A 130 -7.37 -7.03 2.92
N LYS A 131 -7.04 -5.73 3.06
CA LYS A 131 -7.87 -4.78 3.83
C LYS A 131 -9.29 -4.63 3.28
N GLN A 132 -9.46 -4.70 1.96
CA GLN A 132 -10.77 -4.57 1.33
C GLN A 132 -11.60 -5.85 1.39
N LEU A 133 -10.94 -7.02 1.38
CA LEU A 133 -11.59 -8.32 1.60
C LEU A 133 -12.12 -8.42 3.03
N HIS A 134 -11.27 -8.07 4.00
CA HIS A 134 -11.56 -8.08 5.44
C HIS A 134 -12.06 -6.72 5.95
N TYR A 135 -12.83 -6.00 5.12
CA TYR A 135 -13.20 -4.63 5.41
C TYR A 135 -14.07 -4.51 6.66
N ASP A 136 -15.05 -5.41 6.83
CA ASP A 136 -15.95 -5.42 7.98
C ASP A 136 -15.42 -6.30 9.14
N ASP A 137 -14.28 -7.00 8.96
CA ASP A 137 -13.69 -7.88 9.97
C ASP A 137 -12.82 -7.10 10.98
N VAL A 138 -12.67 -7.67 12.18
CA VAL A 138 -11.64 -7.30 13.16
C VAL A 138 -10.42 -8.18 12.89
N LEU A 139 -9.32 -7.57 12.44
CA LEU A 139 -8.17 -8.32 11.90
C LEU A 139 -7.39 -9.12 12.94
N ASP A 140 -7.48 -8.77 14.22
CA ASP A 140 -6.81 -9.51 15.30
C ASP A 140 -7.44 -10.90 15.55
N ASP A 141 -8.64 -11.17 15.01
CA ASP A 141 -9.35 -12.45 15.15
C ASP A 141 -9.19 -13.38 13.93
N LEU A 142 -8.45 -12.95 12.90
CA LEU A 142 -8.28 -13.71 11.66
C LEU A 142 -7.02 -14.57 11.71
N ASP A 143 -7.18 -15.83 12.13
CA ASP A 143 -6.18 -16.87 11.89
C ASP A 143 -6.24 -17.31 10.42
N THR A 144 -5.26 -16.89 9.64
CA THR A 144 -5.12 -17.27 8.22
C THR A 144 -4.06 -18.33 7.99
N ASP A 145 -3.41 -18.81 9.06
CA ASP A 145 -2.45 -19.89 8.95
C ASP A 145 -3.26 -21.20 8.90
N ASP A 146 -3.24 -21.85 7.73
CA ASP A 146 -3.80 -23.20 7.62
C ASP A 146 -3.02 -24.13 8.56
N GLU A 147 -3.72 -24.94 9.36
CA GLU A 147 -3.07 -25.97 10.17
C GLU A 147 -2.28 -26.90 9.25
N TRP A 148 -0.96 -26.96 9.45
CA TRP A 148 -0.11 -27.91 8.75
C TRP A 148 -0.46 -29.33 9.20
N ILE A 149 -0.91 -30.15 8.26
CA ILE A 149 -1.16 -31.58 8.45
C ILE A 149 -0.03 -32.35 7.74
N ASP A 150 0.66 -33.23 8.47
CA ASP A 150 1.71 -34.16 7.96
C ASP A 150 1.11 -35.34 7.20
#